data_AF-A0A4Q4CNQ3-F1
#
_entry.id   AF-A0A4Q4CNQ3-F1
#
_cell.length_a   1.000
_cell.length_b   1.000
_cell.length_c   1.000
_cell.angle_alpha   90.00
_cell.angle_beta   90.00
_cell.angle_gamma   90.00
#
_symmetry.space_group_name_H-M   'P 1'
#
loop_
_entity.id
_entity.type
_entity.pdbx_description
1 polymer ?
#
loop_
_entity_poly.entity_id
_entity_poly.type
_entity_poly.pdbx_seq_one_letter_code
_entity_poly.pdbx_strand_id
1 'polypeptide(L)'
;LARARGAGATLRIWSAACSTGQEAYSIAMLLQEVALEGRRVEIIGTDIAEGVVARARDGFFTQFEVQRGLPAKLLVKHFRQEDGRWRVSPELRGMARFERGNLLGDLRGFGRFDVIFCRNVLIYFDAPTKARVLNALAAQLLPDGVLYLGGAETVLGLTDRLVPITGERGAYARPREAALAG
;
A
#
# COMPACT_ATOMS: atom_id res chain seq x y z
N LEU A 1 -14.46 -1.50 4.82
CA LEU A 1 -14.04 -0.21 4.21
C LEU A 1 -14.87 0.17 2.99
N ALA A 2 -14.76 -0.52 1.85
CA ALA A 2 -15.48 -0.17 0.61
C ALA A 2 -16.98 0.09 0.82
N ARG A 3 -17.71 -0.86 1.41
CA ARG A 3 -19.16 -0.73 1.71
C ARG A 3 -19.51 0.43 2.65
N ALA A 4 -18.59 0.81 3.54
CA ALA A 4 -18.77 1.94 4.46
C ALA A 4 -18.56 3.30 3.78
N ARG A 5 -18.06 3.32 2.55
CA ARG A 5 -18.00 4.53 1.72
C ARG A 5 -19.26 4.65 0.88
N GLY A 6 -19.73 5.88 0.67
CA GLY A 6 -20.86 6.16 -0.19
C GLY A 6 -20.65 5.66 -1.62
N ALA A 7 -21.75 5.46 -2.35
CA ALA A 7 -21.70 5.14 -3.78
C ALA A 7 -20.92 6.24 -4.53
N GLY A 8 -20.03 5.84 -5.44
CA GLY A 8 -19.19 6.77 -6.21
C GLY A 8 -17.99 7.36 -5.49
N ALA A 9 -17.77 7.04 -4.20
CA ALA A 9 -16.56 7.44 -3.48
C ALA A 9 -15.30 6.79 -4.07
N THR A 10 -14.15 7.42 -3.82
CA THR A 10 -12.83 6.88 -4.16
C THR A 10 -12.18 6.26 -2.93
N LEU A 11 -11.82 4.98 -3.03
CA LEU A 11 -10.97 4.32 -2.06
C LEU A 11 -9.51 4.68 -2.32
N ARG A 12 -8.86 5.26 -1.31
CA ARG A 12 -7.48 5.75 -1.40
C ARG A 12 -6.57 4.80 -0.63
N ILE A 13 -5.59 4.25 -1.32
CA ILE A 13 -4.63 3.30 -0.77
C ILE A 13 -3.22 3.85 -0.96
N TRP A 14 -2.39 3.75 0.08
CA TRP A 14 -0.99 4.15 0.02
C TRP A 14 -0.07 2.96 0.24
N SER A 15 0.78 2.63 -0.71
CA SER A 15 1.96 1.77 -0.53
C SER A 15 3.17 2.66 -0.23
N ALA A 16 3.51 2.78 1.05
CA ALA A 16 4.59 3.59 1.55
C ALA A 16 5.89 2.79 1.60
N ALA A 17 6.96 3.32 0.99
CA ALA A 17 8.17 2.59 0.59
C ALA A 17 7.86 1.49 -0.45
N CYS A 18 7.21 1.88 -1.55
CA CYS A 18 6.70 0.96 -2.57
C CYS A 18 7.79 0.23 -3.38
N SER A 19 9.06 0.61 -3.24
CA SER A 19 10.17 0.08 -4.04
C SER A 19 9.85 0.16 -5.54
N THR A 20 10.05 -0.92 -6.29
CA THR A 20 9.78 -1.01 -7.73
C THR A 20 8.30 -1.28 -8.07
N GLY A 21 7.39 -1.11 -7.10
CA GLY A 21 5.94 -1.07 -7.34
C GLY A 21 5.20 -2.41 -7.26
N GLN A 22 5.87 -3.53 -6.96
CA GLN A 22 5.21 -4.85 -6.90
C GLN A 22 4.02 -4.86 -5.92
N GLU A 23 4.16 -4.22 -4.76
CA GLU A 23 3.08 -4.18 -3.76
C GLU A 23 1.85 -3.41 -4.30
N ALA A 24 2.07 -2.21 -4.84
CA ALA A 24 1.00 -1.39 -5.41
C ALA A 24 0.27 -2.11 -6.56
N TYR A 25 1.01 -2.78 -7.47
CA TYR A 25 0.39 -3.54 -8.55
C TYR A 25 -0.31 -4.82 -8.08
N SER A 26 0.20 -5.48 -7.03
CA SER A 26 -0.48 -6.63 -6.42
C SER A 26 -1.82 -6.20 -5.82
N ILE A 27 -1.85 -5.04 -5.14
CA ILE A 27 -3.08 -4.44 -4.62
C ILE A 27 -4.05 -4.12 -5.78
N ALA A 28 -3.56 -3.50 -6.85
CA ALA A 28 -4.39 -3.18 -8.02
C ALA A 28 -5.02 -4.45 -8.65
N MET A 29 -4.22 -5.52 -8.78
CA MET A 29 -4.70 -6.81 -9.28
C MET A 29 -5.79 -7.41 -8.40
N LEU A 30 -5.58 -7.44 -7.08
CA LEU A 30 -6.58 -7.93 -6.13
C LEU A 30 -7.88 -7.13 -6.20
N LEU A 31 -7.79 -5.81 -6.33
CA LEU A 31 -8.95 -4.93 -6.40
C LEU A 31 -9.76 -5.10 -7.70
N GLN A 32 -9.16 -5.58 -8.79
CA GLN A 32 -9.91 -5.94 -9.99
C GLN A 32 -10.79 -7.20 -9.81
N GLU A 33 -10.50 -8.04 -8.82
CA GLU A 33 -11.29 -9.24 -8.52
C GLU A 33 -12.41 -8.96 -7.51
N VAL A 34 -12.47 -7.75 -6.94
CA VAL A 34 -13.45 -7.38 -5.92
C VAL A 34 -14.55 -6.50 -6.52
N ALA A 35 -15.81 -6.78 -6.19
CA ALA A 35 -16.92 -5.91 -6.55
C ALA A 35 -16.84 -4.58 -5.77
N LEU A 36 -16.50 -3.49 -6.48
CA LEU A 36 -16.39 -2.15 -5.90
C LEU A 36 -17.72 -1.36 -5.91
N GLU A 37 -18.78 -1.91 -6.52
CA GLU A 37 -20.12 -1.31 -6.61
C GLU A 37 -20.07 0.16 -7.11
N GLY A 38 -19.30 0.41 -8.18
CA GLY A 38 -19.14 1.73 -8.79
C GLY A 38 -18.18 2.68 -8.05
N ARG A 39 -17.53 2.24 -6.97
CA ARG A 39 -16.48 3.01 -6.29
C ARG A 39 -15.19 2.99 -7.10
N ARG A 40 -14.46 4.11 -7.06
CA ARG A 40 -13.15 4.25 -7.72
C ARG A 40 -12.04 3.81 -6.77
N VAL A 41 -10.88 3.51 -7.31
CA VAL A 41 -9.67 3.20 -6.54
C VAL A 41 -8.56 4.13 -6.99
N GLU A 42 -7.83 4.65 -6.01
CA GLU A 42 -6.63 5.45 -6.19
C GLU A 42 -5.52 4.84 -5.35
N ILE A 43 -4.50 4.28 -5.99
CA ILE A 43 -3.31 3.76 -5.32
C ILE A 43 -2.17 4.77 -5.50
N ILE A 44 -1.51 5.10 -4.40
CA ILE A 44 -0.27 5.89 -4.40
C ILE A 44 0.85 4.97 -3.95
N GLY A 45 1.91 4.87 -4.73
CA GLY A 45 3.19 4.31 -4.29
C GLY A 45 4.18 5.43 -4.03
N THR A 46 4.82 5.45 -2.86
CA THR A 46 5.91 6.41 -2.59
C THR A 46 7.19 5.71 -2.20
N ASP A 47 8.32 6.18 -2.70
CA ASP A 47 9.64 5.74 -2.27
C ASP A 47 10.64 6.91 -2.22
N ILE A 48 11.69 6.78 -1.41
CA ILE A 48 12.71 7.83 -1.28
C ILE A 48 13.65 7.86 -2.50
N ALA A 49 13.85 6.70 -3.15
CA ALA A 49 14.78 6.54 -4.25
C ALA A 49 14.08 6.76 -5.61
N GLU A 50 14.42 7.85 -6.31
CA GLU A 50 13.80 8.18 -7.60
C GLU A 50 13.96 7.08 -8.65
N GLY A 51 15.08 6.34 -8.64
CA GLY A 51 15.31 5.25 -9.59
C GLY A 51 14.30 4.11 -9.47
N VAL A 52 13.87 3.75 -8.25
CA VAL A 52 12.84 2.70 -8.06
C VAL A 52 11.45 3.24 -8.36
N VAL A 53 11.19 4.53 -8.04
CA VAL A 53 9.94 5.21 -8.40
C VAL A 53 9.76 5.25 -9.92
N ALA A 54 10.80 5.64 -10.67
CA ALA A 54 10.78 5.65 -12.13
C ALA A 54 10.46 4.26 -12.69
N ARG A 55 11.13 3.21 -12.16
CA ARG A 55 10.87 1.83 -12.54
C ARG A 55 9.44 1.38 -12.22
N ALA A 56 8.89 1.79 -11.08
CA ALA A 56 7.51 1.51 -10.71
C ALA A 56 6.51 2.16 -11.68
N ARG A 57 6.76 3.43 -12.09
CA ARG A 57 5.96 4.14 -13.11
C ARG A 57 5.97 3.42 -14.45
N ASP A 58 7.14 2.95 -14.89
CA ASP A 58 7.27 2.28 -16.18
C ASP A 58 6.54 0.92 -16.19
N GLY A 59 6.50 0.25 -15.03
CA GLY A 59 5.77 -1.00 -14.80
C GLY A 59 6.44 -2.21 -15.43
N PHE A 60 7.77 -2.17 -15.64
CA PHE A 60 8.54 -3.28 -16.21
C PHE A 60 9.19 -4.16 -15.13
N PHE A 61 9.01 -5.46 -15.31
CA PHE A 61 9.53 -6.52 -14.46
C PHE A 61 10.27 -7.57 -15.29
N THR A 62 11.30 -8.16 -14.72
CA THR A 62 12.04 -9.26 -15.31
C THR A 62 11.24 -10.57 -15.23
N GLN A 63 11.63 -11.57 -16.03
CA GLN A 63 11.08 -12.93 -15.94
C GLN A 63 11.15 -13.49 -14.51
N PHE A 64 12.28 -13.28 -13.82
CA PHE A 64 12.49 -13.77 -12.46
C PHE A 64 11.53 -13.12 -11.46
N GLU A 65 11.33 -11.81 -11.56
CA GLU A 65 10.44 -11.09 -10.65
C GLU A 65 8.99 -11.51 -10.81
N VAL A 66 8.51 -11.67 -12.05
CA VAL A 66 7.12 -12.09 -12.28
C VAL A 66 6.87 -13.57 -12.00
N GLN A 67 7.89 -14.42 -11.90
CA GLN A 67 7.73 -15.83 -11.54
C GLN A 67 7.73 -16.05 -10.02
N ARG A 68 8.20 -15.07 -9.24
CA ARG A 68 8.31 -15.20 -7.79
C ARG A 68 7.00 -14.81 -7.10
N GLY A 69 6.13 -15.80 -6.91
CA GLY A 69 4.91 -15.67 -6.10
C GLY A 69 3.67 -15.19 -6.86
N LEU A 70 3.78 -14.93 -8.17
CA LEU A 70 2.64 -14.59 -9.02
C LEU A 70 2.19 -15.83 -9.83
N PRO A 71 0.94 -16.31 -9.65
CA PRO A 71 0.40 -17.41 -10.45
C PRO A 71 0.38 -17.10 -11.95
N ALA A 72 0.70 -18.10 -12.79
CA ALA A 72 0.77 -17.94 -14.25
C ALA A 72 -0.50 -17.36 -14.87
N LYS A 73 -1.69 -17.74 -14.37
CA LYS A 73 -2.98 -17.22 -14.81
C LYS A 73 -3.07 -15.69 -14.62
N LEU A 74 -2.58 -15.19 -13.49
CA LEU A 74 -2.59 -13.75 -13.20
C LEU A 74 -1.53 -13.01 -14.03
N LEU A 75 -0.36 -13.62 -14.25
CA LEU A 75 0.66 -13.06 -15.14
C LEU A 75 0.12 -12.82 -16.55
N VAL A 76 -0.49 -13.85 -17.16
CA VAL A 76 -1.06 -13.75 -18.52
C VAL A 76 -2.22 -12.76 -18.59
N LYS A 77 -3.01 -12.63 -17.50
CA LYS A 77 -4.14 -11.69 -17.44
C LYS A 77 -3.68 -10.23 -17.35
N HIS A 78 -2.63 -9.95 -16.59
CA HIS A 78 -2.30 -8.59 -16.14
C HIS A 78 -0.99 -8.02 -16.72
N PHE A 79 -0.23 -8.81 -17.48
CA PHE A 79 1.03 -8.36 -18.06
C PHE A 79 1.10 -8.69 -19.56
N ARG A 80 1.94 -7.94 -20.26
CA ARG A 80 2.33 -8.20 -21.65
C ARG A 80 3.85 -8.33 -21.71
N GLN A 81 4.33 -9.23 -22.56
CA GLN A 81 5.76 -9.34 -22.80
C GLN A 81 6.18 -8.28 -23.83
N GLU A 82 7.18 -7.48 -23.47
CA GLU A 82 7.71 -6.35 -24.24
C GLU A 82 9.25 -6.38 -24.08
N ASP A 83 9.98 -6.52 -25.19
CA ASP A 83 11.47 -6.55 -25.23
C ASP A 83 12.11 -7.50 -24.20
N GLY A 84 11.57 -8.73 -24.10
CA GLY A 84 12.08 -9.75 -23.17
C GLY A 84 11.79 -9.48 -21.68
N ARG A 85 11.01 -8.44 -21.37
CA ARG A 85 10.51 -8.12 -20.03
C ARG A 85 8.98 -8.21 -20.00
N TRP A 86 8.41 -8.10 -18.80
CA TRP A 86 6.98 -8.08 -18.59
C TRP A 86 6.54 -6.71 -18.15
N ARG A 87 5.60 -6.13 -18.88
CA ARG A 87 5.00 -4.85 -18.54
C ARG A 87 3.60 -5.04 -17.99
N VAL A 88 3.32 -4.37 -16.88
CA VAL A 88 1.97 -4.31 -16.29
C VAL A 88 1.00 -3.65 -17.27
N SER A 89 -0.22 -4.19 -17.35
CA SER A 89 -1.25 -3.70 -18.26
C SER A 89 -1.59 -2.22 -18.03
N PRO A 90 -1.98 -1.48 -19.09
CA PRO A 90 -2.37 -0.07 -18.96
C PRO A 90 -3.47 0.17 -17.93
N GLU A 91 -4.40 -0.77 -17.78
CA GLU A 91 -5.52 -0.68 -16.84
C GLU A 91 -5.03 -0.64 -15.40
N LEU A 92 -4.09 -1.52 -15.01
CA LEU A 92 -3.51 -1.53 -13.67
C LEU A 92 -2.59 -0.33 -13.44
N ARG A 93 -1.84 0.11 -14.45
CA ARG A 93 -1.05 1.35 -14.38
C ARG A 93 -1.93 2.58 -14.20
N GLY A 94 -3.15 2.57 -14.76
CA GLY A 94 -4.14 3.63 -14.53
C GLY A 94 -4.68 3.70 -13.10
N MET A 95 -4.57 2.62 -12.32
CA MET A 95 -5.02 2.58 -10.92
C MET A 95 -3.97 3.11 -9.93
N ALA A 96 -2.69 3.10 -10.32
CA ALA A 96 -1.57 3.41 -9.44
C ALA A 96 -0.74 4.58 -9.96
N ARG A 97 -0.51 5.59 -9.11
CA ARG A 97 0.51 6.62 -9.36
C ARG A 97 1.70 6.41 -8.44
N PHE A 98 2.87 6.83 -8.91
CA PHE A 98 4.09 6.73 -8.13
C PHE A 98 4.78 8.09 -8.04
N GLU A 99 5.22 8.43 -6.83
CA GLU A 99 5.91 9.70 -6.55
C GLU A 99 6.99 9.54 -5.50
N ARG A 100 7.96 10.46 -5.50
CA ARG A 100 9.02 10.43 -4.49
C ARG A 100 8.46 10.85 -3.14
N GLY A 101 8.73 10.07 -2.11
CA GLY A 101 8.30 10.37 -0.74
C GLY A 101 9.31 9.89 0.28
N ASN A 102 9.61 10.74 1.25
CA ASN A 102 10.44 10.39 2.40
C ASN A 102 9.52 10.19 3.62
N LEU A 103 9.51 8.97 4.19
CA LEU A 103 8.75 8.66 5.41
C LEU A 103 9.11 9.53 6.62
N LEU A 104 10.31 10.13 6.61
CA LEU A 104 10.78 11.06 7.64
C LEU A 104 10.44 12.52 7.34
N GLY A 105 9.88 12.81 6.16
CA GLY A 105 9.46 14.13 5.72
C GLY A 105 7.99 14.43 6.04
N ASP A 106 7.45 15.47 5.41
CA ASP A 106 6.05 15.85 5.54
C ASP A 106 5.14 14.95 4.69
N LEU A 107 4.34 14.12 5.35
CA LEU A 107 3.43 13.17 4.69
C LEU A 107 2.07 13.80 4.35
N ARG A 108 1.79 15.03 4.81
CA ARG A 108 0.49 15.70 4.62
C ARG A 108 0.14 15.89 3.15
N GLY A 109 1.14 16.11 2.30
CA GLY A 109 0.99 16.29 0.86
C GLY A 109 0.35 15.10 0.14
N PHE A 110 0.47 13.87 0.68
CA PHE A 110 -0.13 12.67 0.07
C PHE A 110 -1.65 12.54 0.37
N GLY A 111 -2.15 13.27 1.36
CA GLY A 111 -3.54 13.26 1.79
C GLY A 111 -3.88 12.11 2.76
N ARG A 112 -5.18 11.80 2.88
CA ARG A 112 -5.70 10.79 3.82
C ARG A 112 -6.14 9.51 3.11
N PHE A 113 -6.02 8.36 3.78
CA PHE A 113 -6.15 7.04 3.17
C PHE A 113 -7.09 6.11 3.93
N ASP A 114 -7.79 5.26 3.18
CA ASP A 114 -8.53 4.13 3.71
C ASP A 114 -7.58 3.03 4.18
N VAL A 115 -6.53 2.78 3.40
CA VAL A 115 -5.52 1.76 3.71
C VAL A 115 -4.13 2.31 3.47
N ILE A 116 -3.23 2.08 4.40
CA ILE A 116 -1.81 2.32 4.23
C ILE A 116 -1.09 0.97 4.38
N PHE A 117 -0.21 0.65 3.44
CA PHE A 117 0.77 -0.41 3.55
C PHE A 117 2.13 0.25 3.81
N CYS A 118 2.82 -0.16 4.87
CA CYS A 118 4.17 0.28 5.19
C CYS A 118 4.94 -0.95 5.67
N ARG A 119 5.34 -1.78 4.72
CA ARG A 119 5.84 -3.14 4.98
C ARG A 119 7.33 -3.22 4.70
N ASN A 120 8.05 -3.88 5.61
CA ASN A 120 9.47 -4.21 5.49
C ASN A 120 10.40 -2.98 5.38
N VAL A 121 10.00 -1.83 5.92
CA VAL A 121 10.79 -0.58 5.89
C VAL A 121 11.12 -0.05 7.28
N LEU A 122 10.25 -0.26 8.27
CA LEU A 122 10.49 0.20 9.63
C LEU A 122 11.69 -0.52 10.26
N ILE A 123 12.02 -1.73 9.78
CA ILE A 123 13.21 -2.48 10.22
C ILE A 123 14.54 -1.73 10.03
N TYR A 124 14.57 -0.70 9.17
CA TYR A 124 15.75 0.14 8.94
C TYR A 124 15.88 1.33 9.92
N PHE A 125 14.89 1.53 10.79
CA PHE A 125 14.83 2.67 11.71
C PHE A 125 15.06 2.26 13.17
N ASP A 126 15.62 3.18 13.96
CA ASP A 126 15.66 3.05 15.42
C ASP A 126 14.26 3.24 16.05
N ALA A 127 14.12 2.91 17.34
CA ALA A 127 12.82 2.97 18.01
C ALA A 127 12.19 4.39 18.01
N PRO A 128 12.92 5.49 18.32
CA PRO A 128 12.37 6.83 18.22
C PRO A 128 11.89 7.20 16.81
N THR A 129 12.64 6.81 15.78
CA THR A 129 12.29 7.07 14.38
C THR A 129 11.06 6.25 13.96
N LYS A 130 10.98 4.97 14.37
CA LYS A 130 9.78 4.14 14.15
C LYS A 130 8.54 4.79 14.77
N ALA A 131 8.61 5.23 16.02
CA ALA A 131 7.52 5.91 16.70
C ALA A 131 7.06 7.16 15.94
N ARG A 132 8.00 7.99 15.48
CA ARG A 132 7.69 9.18 14.66
C ARG A 132 6.99 8.83 13.36
N VAL A 133 7.49 7.85 12.62
CA VAL A 133 6.89 7.39 11.36
C VAL A 133 5.48 6.84 11.60
N LEU A 134 5.31 5.96 12.58
CA LEU A 134 4.00 5.36 12.91
C LEU A 134 2.97 6.43 13.28
N ASN A 135 3.35 7.43 14.09
CA ASN A 135 2.46 8.53 14.44
C ASN A 135 2.06 9.40 13.24
N ALA A 136 2.99 9.62 12.31
CA ALA A 136 2.72 10.36 11.07
C ALA A 136 1.81 9.56 10.14
N LEU A 137 2.03 8.25 9.97
CA LEU A 137 1.14 7.37 9.20
C LEU A 137 -0.26 7.32 9.80
N ALA A 138 -0.38 7.21 11.13
CA ALA A 138 -1.66 7.23 11.84
C ALA A 138 -2.46 8.53 11.59
N ALA A 139 -1.78 9.66 11.43
CA ALA A 139 -2.42 10.95 11.10
C ALA A 139 -2.97 10.98 9.66
N GLN A 140 -2.38 10.19 8.75
CA GLN A 140 -2.83 10.07 7.37
C GLN A 140 -3.92 9.02 7.17
N LEU A 141 -4.27 8.22 8.20
CA LEU A 141 -5.43 7.35 8.11
C LEU A 141 -6.74 8.14 8.18
N LEU A 142 -7.72 7.70 7.40
CA LEU A 142 -9.13 8.02 7.64
C LEU A 142 -9.60 7.42 8.97
N PRO A 143 -10.75 7.86 9.48
CA PRO A 143 -11.11 7.51 10.84
C PRO A 143 -11.10 6.01 11.15
N ASP A 144 -11.69 5.25 10.24
CA ASP A 144 -11.82 3.79 10.16
C ASP A 144 -10.75 3.15 9.27
N GLY A 145 -9.67 3.86 8.95
CA GLY A 145 -8.61 3.37 8.08
C GLY A 145 -7.71 2.32 8.75
N VAL A 146 -7.04 1.52 7.92
CA VAL A 146 -6.19 0.41 8.36
C VAL A 146 -4.74 0.60 7.88
N LEU A 147 -3.79 0.35 8.77
CA LEU A 147 -2.36 0.25 8.46
C LEU A 147 -1.93 -1.22 8.44
N TYR A 148 -1.25 -1.64 7.38
CA TYR A 148 -0.60 -2.94 7.28
C TYR A 148 0.92 -2.80 7.40
N LEU A 149 1.51 -3.53 8.34
CA LEU A 149 2.97 -3.65 8.51
C LEU A 149 3.47 -5.04 8.06
N GLY A 150 4.77 -5.16 7.84
CA GLY A 150 5.44 -6.41 7.53
C GLY A 150 5.49 -7.37 8.73
N GLY A 151 5.75 -8.65 8.46
CA GLY A 151 5.62 -9.70 9.47
C GLY A 151 6.58 -9.63 10.67
N ALA A 152 7.64 -8.82 10.57
CA ALA A 152 8.63 -8.57 11.62
C ALA A 152 8.48 -7.18 12.28
N GLU A 153 7.42 -6.46 11.97
CA GLU A 153 7.19 -5.07 12.41
C GLU A 153 5.99 -5.00 13.37
N THR A 154 6.06 -4.12 14.37
CA THR A 154 5.05 -3.97 15.42
C THR A 154 4.85 -2.50 15.77
N VAL A 155 3.71 -2.18 16.36
CA VAL A 155 3.42 -0.86 16.98
C VAL A 155 3.65 -0.85 18.49
N LEU A 156 3.78 -2.03 19.11
CA LEU A 156 3.85 -2.19 20.56
C LEU A 156 5.07 -1.45 21.14
N GLY A 157 4.83 -0.59 22.13
CA GLY A 157 5.87 0.23 22.75
C GLY A 157 6.37 1.39 21.89
N LEU A 158 5.77 1.64 20.72
CA LEU A 158 6.17 2.69 19.80
C LEU A 158 5.11 3.77 19.60
N THR A 159 3.82 3.42 19.69
CA THR A 159 2.70 4.36 19.56
C THR A 159 1.45 3.84 20.27
N ASP A 160 0.61 4.75 20.74
CA ASP A 160 -0.74 4.52 21.27
C ASP A 160 -1.84 4.86 20.26
N ARG A 161 -1.47 5.44 19.11
CA ARG A 161 -2.41 5.86 18.05
C ARG A 161 -2.87 4.72 17.16
N LEU A 162 -2.19 3.59 17.23
CA LEU A 162 -2.43 2.40 16.45
C LEU A 162 -2.43 1.19 17.38
N VAL A 163 -3.46 0.37 17.25
CA VAL A 163 -3.59 -0.89 17.99
C VAL A 163 -3.81 -2.03 17.01
N PRO A 164 -3.36 -3.26 17.33
CA PRO A 164 -3.60 -4.42 16.48
C PRO A 164 -5.10 -4.65 16.26
N ILE A 165 -5.48 -5.05 15.04
CA ILE A 165 -6.82 -5.54 14.75
C ILE A 165 -6.87 -7.03 15.12
N THR A 166 -7.83 -7.41 15.96
CA THR A 166 -8.01 -8.80 16.39
C THR A 166 -8.31 -9.69 15.19
N GLY A 167 -7.62 -10.83 15.09
CA GLY A 167 -7.82 -11.80 14.00
C GLY A 167 -7.11 -11.45 12.68
N GLU A 168 -6.61 -10.23 12.51
CA GLU A 168 -5.90 -9.80 11.30
C GLU A 168 -4.42 -9.50 11.57
N ARG A 169 -3.55 -10.49 11.31
CA ARG A 169 -2.13 -10.37 11.57
C ARG A 169 -1.49 -9.25 10.75
N GLY A 170 -0.80 -8.34 11.45
CA GLY A 170 -0.06 -7.23 10.83
C GLY A 170 -0.95 -6.05 10.43
N ALA A 171 -2.25 -6.09 10.73
CA ALA A 171 -3.17 -5.00 10.54
C ALA A 171 -3.36 -4.20 11.85
N TYR A 172 -3.41 -2.88 11.73
CA TYR A 172 -3.53 -1.95 12.84
C TYR A 172 -4.55 -0.86 12.50
N ALA A 173 -5.35 -0.46 13.48
CA ALA A 173 -6.33 0.62 13.36
C ALA A 173 -6.19 1.60 14.51
N ARG A 174 -6.89 2.75 14.42
CA ARG A 174 -6.94 3.72 15.52
C ARG A 174 -7.80 3.16 16.66
N PRO A 175 -7.49 3.42 17.94
CA PRO A 175 -8.11 2.76 19.11
C PRO A 175 -9.65 2.73 19.13
N ARG A 176 -10.32 3.80 18.71
CA ARG A 176 -11.80 3.84 18.69
C ARG A 176 -12.44 2.87 17.69
N GLU A 177 -11.71 2.44 16.67
CA GLU A 177 -12.23 1.58 15.60
C GLU A 177 -11.91 0.11 15.85
N ALA A 178 -10.77 -0.20 16.47
CA ALA A 178 -10.41 -1.57 16.82
C ALA A 178 -11.40 -2.20 17.82
N ALA A 179 -12.06 -1.38 18.65
CA ALA A 179 -13.11 -1.83 19.57
C ALA A 179 -14.45 -2.15 18.87
N LEU A 180 -14.66 -1.70 17.63
CA LEU A 180 -15.88 -1.95 16.84
C LEU A 180 -15.76 -3.18 15.92
N ALA A 181 -14.55 -3.74 15.79
CA ALA A 181 -14.25 -4.88 14.92
C ALA A 181 -14.20 -6.23 15.65
N GLY A 182 -14.48 -6.25 16.96
CA GLY A 182 -14.62 -7.45 17.80
C GLY A 182 -16.06 -7.65 18.26
#